data_AF-A0A168FBL8-F1
#
_entry.id   AF-A0A168FBL8-F1
#
_cell.length_a   1.000
_cell.length_b   1.000
_cell.length_c   1.000
_cell.angle_alpha   90.00
_cell.angle_beta   90.00
_cell.angle_gamma   90.00
#
_symmetry.space_group_name_H-M   'P 1'
#
loop_
_entity.id
_entity.type
_entity.pdbx_description
1 polymer ?
#
loop_
_entity_poly.entity_id
_entity_poly.type
_entity_poly.pdbx_seq_one_letter_code
_entity_poly.pdbx_strand_id
1 'polypeptide(L)'
;MEISIGATIGMCMGMICGILGLWFGRKKARKNRGLDELYSHIWQKTRSYSWYVTLGAIFVLFSLNVLGIELSSAMVLGILLFVHIGSWGIIGIILPINMSGTFPLPLSRVKFGIIVIATSIIVFTIMSIIANNWMFLLFSILPNLIGLFIALTANRKDSE
;
A
#
# COMPACT_ATOMS: atom_id res chain seq x y z
N MET A 1 -21.71 -13.03 19.44
CA MET A 1 -20.72 -12.30 18.62
C MET A 1 -20.82 -10.85 19.03
N GLU A 2 -19.92 -10.38 19.90
CA GLU A 2 -19.94 -8.98 20.33
C GLU A 2 -19.41 -8.10 19.19
N ILE A 3 -20.27 -7.20 18.69
CA ILE A 3 -19.89 -6.26 17.66
C ILE A 3 -18.95 -5.24 18.29
N SER A 4 -17.68 -5.24 17.88
CA SER A 4 -16.75 -4.17 18.29
C SER A 4 -17.21 -2.86 17.68
N ILE A 5 -17.81 -2.01 18.51
CA ILE A 5 -18.32 -0.69 18.13
C ILE A 5 -17.19 0.15 17.52
N GLY A 6 -15.99 0.08 18.11
CA GLY A 6 -14.81 0.75 17.58
C GLY A 6 -14.42 0.28 16.19
N ALA A 7 -14.41 -1.04 15.94
CA ALA A 7 -14.09 -1.59 14.62
C ALA A 7 -15.14 -1.17 13.57
N THR A 8 -16.42 -1.16 13.96
CA THR A 8 -17.52 -0.77 13.07
C THR A 8 -17.45 0.71 12.71
N ILE A 9 -17.22 1.59 13.70
CA ILE A 9 -17.05 3.02 13.47
C ILE A 9 -15.81 3.27 12.59
N GLY A 10 -14.70 2.60 12.88
CA GLY A 10 -13.46 2.72 12.11
C GLY A 10 -13.66 2.33 10.64
N MET A 11 -14.37 1.23 10.38
CA MET A 11 -14.68 0.79 9.01
C MET A 11 -15.59 1.77 8.28
N CYS A 12 -16.68 2.22 8.89
CA CYS A 12 -17.61 3.16 8.29
C CYS A 12 -16.96 4.53 8.03
N MET A 13 -16.24 5.08 9.01
CA MET A 13 -15.53 6.35 8.86
C MET A 13 -14.40 6.24 7.84
N GLY A 14 -13.64 5.14 7.85
CA GLY A 14 -12.59 4.89 6.86
C GLY A 14 -13.15 4.87 5.45
N MET A 15 -14.29 4.22 5.23
CA MET A 15 -14.99 4.20 3.95
C MET A 15 -15.44 5.61 3.52
N ILE A 16 -16.06 6.38 4.42
CA ILE A 16 -16.51 7.75 4.13
C ILE A 16 -15.33 8.64 3.77
N CYS A 17 -14.26 8.64 4.58
CA CYS A 17 -13.04 9.40 4.31
C CYS A 17 -12.39 8.99 3.00
N GLY A 18 -12.36 7.70 2.66
CA GLY A 18 -11.87 7.20 1.39
C GLY A 18 -12.67 7.73 0.19
N ILE A 19 -14.00 7.67 0.27
CA ILE A 19 -14.90 8.19 -0.79
C ILE A 19 -14.74 9.70 -0.94
N LEU A 20 -14.72 10.44 0.17
CA LEU A 20 -14.51 11.89 0.15
C LEU A 20 -13.15 12.25 -0.44
N GLY A 21 -12.08 11.56 -0.04
CA GLY A 21 -10.73 11.75 -0.57
C GLY A 21 -10.68 11.54 -2.09
N LEU A 22 -11.30 10.47 -2.58
CA LEU A 22 -11.42 10.21 -4.01
C LEU A 22 -12.22 11.31 -4.73
N TRP A 23 -13.33 11.75 -4.15
CA TRP A 23 -14.18 12.78 -4.74
C TRP A 23 -13.47 14.14 -4.82
N PHE A 24 -12.88 14.61 -3.72
CA PHE A 24 -12.11 15.86 -3.70
C PHE A 24 -10.88 15.79 -4.60
N GLY A 25 -10.17 14.65 -4.61
CA GLY A 25 -9.03 14.40 -5.50
C GLY A 25 -9.42 14.54 -6.97
N ARG A 26 -10.52 13.89 -7.39
CA ARG A 26 -11.02 13.99 -8.78
C ARG A 26 -11.52 15.38 -9.13
N LYS A 27 -12.19 16.07 -8.20
CA LYS A 27 -12.64 17.46 -8.39
C LYS A 27 -11.45 18.39 -8.65
N LYS A 28 -10.37 18.25 -7.87
CA LYS A 28 -9.14 19.02 -8.04
C LYS A 28 -8.40 18.65 -9.33
N ALA A 29 -8.29 17.37 -9.65
CA ALA A 29 -7.66 16.88 -10.89
C ALA A 29 -8.38 17.44 -12.13
N ARG A 30 -9.72 17.48 -12.13
CA ARG A 30 -10.51 18.07 -13.22
C ARG A 30 -10.22 19.56 -13.41
N LYS A 31 -10.13 20.32 -12.31
CA LYS A 31 -9.81 21.77 -12.36
C LYS A 31 -8.44 22.03 -12.97
N ASN A 32 -7.48 21.14 -12.74
CA ASN A 32 -6.10 21.26 -13.22
C ASN A 32 -5.85 20.52 -14.55
N ARG A 33 -6.90 20.08 -15.27
CA ARG A 33 -6.80 19.29 -16.51
C ARG A 33 -5.99 17.98 -16.37
N GLY A 34 -5.83 17.45 -15.16
CA GLY A 34 -5.09 16.22 -14.88
C GLY A 34 -5.89 14.93 -15.07
N LEU A 35 -7.02 15.00 -15.79
CA LEU A 35 -7.83 13.84 -16.18
C LEU A 35 -7.69 13.63 -17.69
N ASP A 36 -6.46 13.43 -18.13
CA ASP A 36 -6.07 13.25 -19.53
C ASP A 36 -5.97 11.75 -19.90
N GLU A 37 -5.53 11.47 -21.13
CA GLU A 37 -5.31 10.11 -21.63
C GLU A 37 -4.19 9.39 -20.88
N LEU A 38 -3.17 10.12 -20.44
CA LEU A 38 -2.10 9.57 -19.61
C LEU A 38 -2.64 9.12 -18.25
N TYR A 39 -3.50 9.92 -17.61
CA TYR A 39 -4.21 9.54 -16.40
C TYR A 39 -5.01 8.24 -16.60
N SER A 40 -5.82 8.16 -17.67
CA SER A 40 -6.64 6.96 -17.91
C SER A 40 -5.78 5.71 -18.15
N HIS A 41 -4.68 5.84 -18.92
CA HIS A 41 -3.72 4.77 -19.16
C HIS A 41 -3.06 4.29 -17.87
N ILE A 42 -2.56 5.23 -17.05
CA ILE A 42 -1.93 4.95 -15.75
C ILE A 42 -2.90 4.17 -14.85
N TRP A 43 -4.11 4.70 -14.62
CA TRP A 43 -5.04 4.07 -13.67
C TRP A 43 -5.58 2.73 -14.15
N GLN A 44 -5.68 2.51 -15.47
CA GLN A 44 -5.99 1.20 -16.03
C GLN A 44 -4.85 0.20 -15.76
N LYS A 45 -3.60 0.62 -15.98
CA LYS A 45 -2.42 -0.22 -15.78
C LYS A 45 -2.18 -0.55 -14.30
N THR A 46 -2.33 0.46 -13.43
CA THR A 46 -2.25 0.33 -11.97
C THR A 46 -3.26 -0.69 -11.43
N ARG A 47 -4.50 -0.66 -11.92
CA ARG A 47 -5.53 -1.64 -11.56
C ARG A 47 -5.15 -3.06 -11.98
N SER A 48 -4.58 -3.23 -13.18
CA SER A 48 -4.08 -4.55 -13.61
C SER A 48 -2.93 -5.03 -12.73
N TYR A 49 -1.95 -4.16 -12.39
CA TYR A 49 -0.87 -4.54 -11.48
C TYR A 49 -1.34 -4.93 -10.09
N SER A 50 -2.30 -4.18 -9.53
CA SER A 50 -2.89 -4.49 -8.23
C SER A 50 -3.52 -5.89 -8.18
N TRP A 51 -4.14 -6.34 -9.28
CA TRP A 51 -4.66 -7.72 -9.35
C TRP A 51 -3.58 -8.79 -9.23
N TYR A 52 -2.40 -8.61 -9.83
CA TYR A 52 -1.29 -9.57 -9.65
C TYR A 52 -0.82 -9.63 -8.20
N VAL A 53 -0.76 -8.48 -7.51
CA VAL A 53 -0.41 -8.42 -6.08
C VAL A 53 -1.47 -9.11 -5.23
N THR A 54 -2.76 -8.84 -5.51
CA THR A 54 -3.88 -9.49 -4.82
C THR A 54 -3.88 -10.99 -5.05
N LEU A 55 -3.61 -11.46 -6.26
CA LEU A 55 -3.49 -12.89 -6.58
C LEU A 55 -2.38 -13.55 -5.73
N GLY A 56 -1.22 -12.90 -5.62
CA GLY A 56 -0.14 -13.35 -4.75
C GLY A 56 -0.56 -13.45 -3.29
N ALA A 57 -1.29 -12.45 -2.77
CA ALA A 57 -1.82 -12.49 -1.41
C ALA A 57 -2.86 -13.61 -1.21
N ILE A 58 -3.71 -13.88 -2.19
CA ILE A 58 -4.66 -15.00 -2.15
C ILE A 58 -3.89 -16.32 -2.01
N PHE A 59 -2.83 -16.54 -2.80
CA PHE A 59 -2.04 -17.77 -2.70
C PHE A 59 -1.35 -17.92 -1.33
N VAL A 60 -0.83 -16.82 -0.77
CA VAL A 60 -0.23 -16.85 0.57
C VAL A 60 -1.27 -17.20 1.63
N LEU A 61 -2.41 -16.50 1.65
CA LEU A 61 -3.49 -16.75 2.61
C LEU A 61 -4.05 -18.18 2.48
N PHE A 62 -4.19 -18.67 1.25
CA PHE A 62 -4.63 -20.03 0.97
C PHE A 62 -3.61 -21.06 1.49
N SER A 63 -2.32 -20.82 1.29
CA SER A 63 -1.25 -21.68 1.81
C SER A 63 -1.25 -21.74 3.34
N LEU A 64 -1.45 -20.59 4.02
CA LEU A 64 -1.57 -20.55 5.48
C LEU A 64 -2.76 -21.38 5.97
N ASN A 65 -3.89 -21.32 5.27
CA ASN A 65 -5.06 -22.14 5.58
C ASN A 65 -4.76 -23.64 5.41
N VAL A 66 -4.10 -24.05 4.31
CA VAL A 66 -3.69 -25.45 4.10
C VAL A 66 -2.72 -25.94 5.18
N LEU A 67 -1.88 -25.06 5.73
CA LEU A 67 -0.98 -25.35 6.84
C LEU A 67 -1.68 -25.43 8.21
N GLY A 68 -3.01 -25.29 8.25
CA GLY A 68 -3.82 -25.41 9.47
C GLY A 68 -3.89 -24.12 10.29
N ILE A 69 -3.53 -22.96 9.73
CA ILE A 69 -3.66 -21.67 10.42
C ILE A 69 -5.11 -21.20 10.27
N GLU A 70 -5.83 -21.11 11.39
CA GLU A 70 -7.21 -20.63 11.42
C GLU A 70 -7.26 -19.11 11.17
N LEU A 71 -7.72 -18.73 9.98
CA LEU A 71 -7.94 -17.33 9.59
C LEU A 71 -9.43 -17.04 9.54
N SER A 72 -9.90 -16.03 10.27
CA SER A 72 -11.30 -15.61 10.18
C SER A 72 -11.61 -14.99 8.81
N SER A 73 -12.84 -15.14 8.34
CA SER A 73 -13.29 -14.52 7.08
C SER A 73 -13.11 -13.00 7.07
N ALA A 74 -13.38 -12.35 8.21
CA ALA A 74 -13.15 -10.91 8.38
C ALA A 74 -11.67 -10.53 8.23
N MET A 75 -10.75 -11.32 8.80
CA MET A 75 -9.31 -11.10 8.68
C MET A 75 -8.85 -11.27 7.23
N VAL A 76 -9.28 -12.34 6.56
CA VAL A 76 -8.96 -12.61 5.15
C VAL A 76 -9.43 -11.47 4.25
N LEU A 77 -10.70 -11.05 4.38
CA LEU A 77 -11.27 -9.96 3.58
C LEU A 77 -10.58 -8.62 3.88
N GLY A 78 -10.25 -8.35 5.14
CA GLY A 78 -9.52 -7.14 5.54
C GLY A 78 -8.14 -7.07 4.89
N ILE A 79 -7.38 -8.18 4.94
CA ILE A 79 -6.05 -8.27 4.32
C ILE A 79 -6.16 -8.11 2.81
N LEU A 80 -7.10 -8.80 2.16
CA LEU A 80 -7.27 -8.70 0.70
C LEU A 80 -7.64 -7.29 0.27
N LEU A 81 -8.56 -6.63 0.98
CA LEU A 81 -8.96 -5.25 0.70
C LEU A 81 -7.78 -4.29 0.87
N PHE A 82 -7.03 -4.44 1.96
CA PHE A 82 -5.86 -3.60 2.25
C PHE A 82 -4.76 -3.78 1.21
N VAL A 83 -4.43 -5.02 0.84
CA VAL A 83 -3.43 -5.32 -0.20
C VAL A 83 -3.88 -4.78 -1.56
N HIS A 84 -5.15 -4.96 -1.93
CA HIS A 84 -5.66 -4.49 -3.22
C HIS A 84 -5.64 -2.96 -3.31
N ILE A 85 -6.31 -2.27 -2.38
CA ILE A 85 -6.38 -0.80 -2.38
C ILE A 85 -4.99 -0.19 -2.16
N GLY A 86 -4.18 -0.77 -1.26
CA GLY A 86 -2.82 -0.31 -0.98
C GLY A 86 -1.90 -0.42 -2.18
N SER A 87 -1.86 -1.58 -2.85
CA SER A 87 -1.06 -1.75 -4.07
C SER A 87 -1.55 -0.86 -5.20
N TRP A 88 -2.88 -0.74 -5.38
CA TRP A 88 -3.47 0.17 -6.37
C TRP A 88 -3.07 1.63 -6.11
N GLY A 89 -3.14 2.10 -4.87
CA GLY A 89 -2.75 3.46 -4.50
C GLY A 89 -1.25 3.71 -4.70
N ILE A 90 -0.38 2.82 -4.20
CA ILE A 90 1.08 2.97 -4.27
C ILE A 90 1.55 2.98 -5.73
N ILE A 91 1.11 2.01 -6.53
CA ILE A 91 1.48 1.92 -7.96
C ILE A 91 0.92 3.13 -8.72
N GLY A 92 -0.29 3.58 -8.35
CA GLY A 92 -0.93 4.76 -8.91
C GLY A 92 -0.19 6.07 -8.61
N ILE A 93 0.69 6.10 -7.59
CA ILE A 93 1.56 7.23 -7.28
C ILE A 93 2.91 7.08 -7.98
N ILE A 94 3.52 5.88 -7.93
CA ILE A 94 4.84 5.61 -8.50
C ILE A 94 4.84 5.76 -10.03
N LEU A 95 3.81 5.25 -10.71
CA LEU A 95 3.75 5.23 -12.17
C LEU A 95 3.71 6.64 -12.79
N PRO A 96 2.87 7.59 -12.32
CA PRO A 96 2.96 8.98 -12.73
C PRO A 96 4.32 9.61 -12.46
N ILE A 97 4.91 9.42 -11.27
CA ILE A 97 6.22 10.00 -10.93
C ILE A 97 7.28 9.52 -11.93
N ASN A 98 7.27 8.23 -12.26
CA ASN A 98 8.23 7.66 -13.20
C ASN A 98 7.99 8.07 -14.66
N MET A 99 6.74 8.35 -15.04
CA MET A 99 6.37 8.75 -16.41
C MET A 99 6.45 10.26 -16.66
N SER A 100 6.32 11.08 -15.62
CA SER A 100 6.30 12.56 -15.73
C SER A 100 7.52 13.24 -15.11
N GLY A 101 8.33 12.51 -14.33
CA GLY A 101 9.56 13.03 -13.74
C GLY A 101 10.64 13.25 -14.80
N THR A 102 11.43 14.32 -14.64
CA THR A 102 12.63 14.55 -15.44
C THR A 102 13.72 13.51 -15.19
N PHE A 103 13.66 12.82 -14.04
CA PHE A 103 14.55 11.73 -13.66
C PHE A 103 13.71 10.52 -13.23
N PRO A 104 13.79 9.38 -13.93
CA PRO A 104 13.06 8.18 -13.55
C PRO A 104 13.54 7.68 -12.17
N LEU A 105 12.64 7.06 -11.42
CA LEU A 105 13.01 6.45 -10.14
C LEU A 105 13.90 5.24 -10.42
N PRO A 106 15.12 5.16 -9.86
CA PRO A 106 15.99 4.02 -10.09
C PRO A 106 15.36 2.77 -9.49
N LEU A 107 15.06 1.79 -10.35
CA LEU A 107 14.36 0.55 -9.98
C LEU A 107 15.08 -0.19 -8.82
N SER A 108 16.41 -0.09 -8.74
CA SER A 108 17.20 -0.66 -7.64
C SER A 108 16.87 -0.05 -6.28
N ARG A 109 16.70 1.27 -6.18
CA ARG A 109 16.33 1.93 -4.91
C ARG A 109 14.89 1.70 -4.53
N VAL A 110 13.97 1.67 -5.51
CA VAL A 110 12.56 1.32 -5.27
C VAL A 110 12.47 -0.10 -4.70
N LYS A 111 13.14 -1.07 -5.32
CA LYS A 111 13.22 -2.45 -4.82
C LYS A 111 13.79 -2.50 -3.40
N PHE A 112 14.90 -1.79 -3.15
CA PHE A 112 15.53 -1.75 -1.84
C PHE A 112 14.60 -1.14 -0.77
N GLY A 113 13.96 -0.01 -1.06
CA GLY A 113 13.03 0.64 -0.13
C GLY A 113 11.82 -0.24 0.21
N ILE A 114 11.27 -0.94 -0.79
CA ILE A 114 10.18 -1.92 -0.57
C ILE A 114 10.66 -3.08 0.33
N ILE A 115 11.88 -3.59 0.11
CA ILE A 115 12.45 -4.65 0.94
C ILE A 115 12.63 -4.18 2.39
N VAL A 116 13.13 -2.95 2.60
CA VAL A 116 13.27 -2.37 3.94
C VAL A 116 11.91 -2.31 4.64
N ILE A 117 10.87 -1.80 3.97
CA ILE A 117 9.50 -1.71 4.52
C ILE A 117 8.93 -3.10 4.82
N ALA A 118 9.08 -4.05 3.91
CA ALA A 118 8.57 -5.41 4.11
C ALA A 118 9.25 -6.08 5.31
N THR A 119 10.58 -5.95 5.40
CA THR A 119 11.38 -6.57 6.45
C THR A 119 11.08 -5.95 7.81
N SER A 120 10.99 -4.62 7.89
CA SER A 120 10.64 -3.94 9.15
C SER A 120 9.26 -4.37 9.65
N ILE A 121 8.24 -4.38 8.79
CA ILE A 121 6.90 -4.82 9.17
C ILE A 121 6.95 -6.24 9.74
N ILE A 122 7.60 -7.18 9.04
CA ILE A 122 7.71 -8.58 9.50
C ILE A 122 8.39 -8.66 10.86
N VAL A 123 9.56 -8.04 11.02
CA VAL A 123 10.35 -8.09 12.27
C VAL A 123 9.55 -7.49 13.44
N PHE A 124 8.94 -6.32 13.26
CA PHE A 124 8.17 -5.68 14.33
C PHE A 124 6.86 -6.38 14.63
N THR A 125 6.23 -7.05 13.66
CA THR A 125 5.08 -7.93 13.91
C THR A 125 5.48 -9.14 14.75
N ILE A 126 6.60 -9.80 14.43
CA ILE A 126 7.11 -10.93 15.23
C ILE A 126 7.39 -10.46 16.67
N MET A 127 8.10 -9.35 16.83
CA MET A 127 8.38 -8.76 18.15
C MET A 127 7.10 -8.39 18.91
N SER A 128 6.11 -7.82 18.24
CA SER A 128 4.82 -7.47 18.84
C SER A 128 4.08 -8.70 19.37
N ILE A 129 4.16 -9.84 18.67
CA ILE A 129 3.54 -11.10 19.09
C ILE A 129 4.30 -11.68 20.28
N ILE A 130 5.64 -11.78 20.21
CA ILE A 130 6.48 -12.34 21.27
C ILE A 130 6.34 -11.55 22.58
N ALA A 131 6.36 -10.21 22.49
CA ALA A 131 6.25 -9.33 23.64
C ALA A 131 4.81 -9.08 24.10
N ASN A 132 3.82 -9.59 23.36
CA ASN A 132 2.38 -9.30 23.54
C ASN A 132 2.08 -7.80 23.72
N ASN A 133 2.79 -6.96 22.97
CA ASN A 133 2.71 -5.51 23.09
C ASN A 133 2.66 -4.87 21.70
N TRP A 134 1.49 -4.32 21.36
CA TRP A 134 1.23 -3.69 20.07
C TRP A 134 2.09 -2.45 19.81
N MET A 135 2.66 -1.81 20.84
CA MET A 135 3.53 -0.64 20.68
C MET A 135 4.78 -0.95 19.85
N PHE A 136 5.23 -2.21 19.78
CA PHE A 136 6.32 -2.62 18.90
C PHE A 136 6.03 -2.29 17.42
N LEU A 137 4.75 -2.31 17.00
CA LEU A 137 4.36 -1.92 15.65
C LEU A 137 4.62 -0.44 15.36
N LEU A 138 4.55 0.44 16.36
CA LEU A 138 4.83 1.87 16.17
C LEU A 138 6.30 2.11 15.81
N PHE A 139 7.22 1.29 16.31
CA PHE A 139 8.64 1.39 15.96
C PHE A 139 8.91 1.03 14.49
N SER A 140 8.00 0.31 13.83
CA SER A 140 8.10 0.05 12.38
C SER A 140 7.94 1.32 11.53
N ILE A 141 7.31 2.37 12.07
CA ILE A 141 7.07 3.63 11.33
C ILE A 141 8.39 4.24 10.86
N LEU A 142 9.42 4.24 11.71
CA LEU A 142 10.70 4.89 11.42
C LEU A 142 11.43 4.25 10.22
N PRO A 143 11.73 2.93 10.21
CA PRO A 143 12.31 2.28 9.05
C PRO A 143 11.37 2.29 7.83
N ASN A 144 10.05 2.31 8.02
CA ASN A 144 9.11 2.44 6.90
C ASN A 144 9.24 3.80 6.21
N LEU A 145 9.38 4.89 6.98
CA LEU A 145 9.62 6.23 6.45
C LEU A 145 10.97 6.31 5.73
N ILE A 146 12.02 5.67 6.28
CA ILE A 146 13.34 5.61 5.65
C ILE A 146 13.25 4.84 4.32
N GLY A 147 12.63 3.67 4.32
CA GLY A 147 12.44 2.85 3.11
C GLY A 147 11.63 3.60 2.04
N LEU A 148 10.59 4.33 2.45
CA LEU A 148 9.79 5.18 1.56
C LEU A 148 10.64 6.32 0.98
N PHE A 149 11.41 7.00 1.82
CA PHE A 149 12.28 8.10 1.38
C PHE A 149 13.33 7.63 0.38
N ILE A 150 13.97 6.48 0.64
CA ILE A 150 14.94 5.86 -0.29
C ILE A 150 14.27 5.49 -1.61
N ALA A 151 13.06 4.91 -1.57
CA ALA A 151 12.32 4.51 -2.76
C ALA A 151 11.90 5.71 -3.62
N LEU A 152 11.57 6.84 -3.00
CA LEU A 152 11.11 8.05 -3.68
C LEU A 152 12.23 9.06 -4.01
N THR A 153 13.47 8.83 -3.57
CA THR A 153 14.60 9.71 -3.88
C THR A 153 15.12 9.44 -5.29
N ALA A 154 14.86 10.39 -6.19
CA ALA A 154 15.33 10.39 -7.56
C ALA A 154 16.87 10.37 -7.64
N ASN A 155 17.41 9.79 -8.72
CA ASN A 155 18.85 9.80 -8.95
C ASN A 155 19.26 11.16 -9.53
N ARG A 156 19.95 12.00 -8.75
CA ARG A 156 20.47 13.29 -9.20
C ARG A 156 21.79 13.17 -9.97
N LYS A 157 22.23 11.94 -10.30
CA LYS A 157 23.63 11.66 -10.68
C LYS A 157 23.90 11.68 -12.19
N ASP A 158 22.91 12.03 -13.02
CA ASP A 158 23.05 12.11 -14.48
C ASP A 158 23.21 13.58 -14.95
N SER A 159 23.68 14.47 -14.07
CA SER A 159 23.90 15.89 -14.34
C SER A 159 25.36 16.32 -14.17
N GLU A 160 26.29 15.51 -14.67
CA GLU A 160 27.65 15.92 -15.02
C GLU A 160 28.02 15.36 -16.39
#